data_AF-A0A822CUS5-F1
#
_entry.id   AF-A0A822CUS5-F1
#
_cell.length_a   1.000
_cell.length_b   1.000
_cell.length_c   1.000
_cell.angle_alpha   90.00
_cell.angle_beta   90.00
_cell.angle_gamma   90.00
#
_symmetry.space_group_name_H-M   'P 1'
#
loop_
_entity.id
_entity.type
_entity.pdbx_description
1 polymer ?
#
loop_
_entity_poly.entity_id
_entity_poly.type
_entity_poly.pdbx_seq_one_letter_code
_entity_poly.pdbx_strand_id
1 'polypeptide(L)'
;SFDNIYQLIFHLPFLKYNSLSYGPWKIPITLPFARNQQFNSIEYLNINIVITLNKLITILSYTPKLCRLTCQQLYSSSQHTQINEIIVLPYLTYINFNRCRLQFSELELFIKKLNSQLKVLHFNTFDNIMYLDANRWQRLILQYLPYLQKFEFEYDENISHIFQLGQYHQQINRFTSSFWLKQQWYLQLQIYALPFSNNRITYSIHSYRKKWYHVYEHIKNDIQQDKSIDITSQNIRNSLISYNRGVELIVINHCDFEQYQSFIENIKSLFQLVQITCLNIDLSYFHCK
;
A
#
# COMPACT_ATOMS: atom_id res chain seq x y z
N SER A 1 24.03 -4.05 27.11
CA SER A 1 23.52 -4.53 25.81
C SER A 1 22.39 -3.60 25.34
N PHE A 2 22.06 -3.62 24.06
CA PHE A 2 20.95 -2.81 23.49
C PHE A 2 19.56 -3.28 23.94
N ASP A 3 19.47 -4.42 24.64
CA ASP A 3 18.22 -5.08 25.02
C ASP A 3 17.30 -4.21 25.91
N ASN A 4 17.85 -3.19 26.57
CA ASN A 4 17.11 -2.32 27.50
C ASN A 4 16.83 -0.91 26.96
N ILE A 5 17.15 -0.60 25.70
CA ILE A 5 16.96 0.76 25.16
C ILE A 5 15.49 1.20 25.21
N TYR A 6 14.56 0.28 24.94
CA TYR A 6 13.12 0.55 25.02
C TYR A 6 12.65 0.83 26.43
N GLN A 7 13.21 0.13 27.43
CA GLN A 7 12.90 0.43 28.83
C GLN A 7 13.33 1.86 29.14
N LEU A 8 14.55 2.25 28.80
CA LEU A 8 15.04 3.62 29.01
C LEU A 8 14.14 4.66 28.34
N ILE A 9 13.80 4.45 27.07
CA ILE A 9 12.92 5.34 26.30
C ILE A 9 11.56 5.52 26.99
N PHE A 10 10.95 4.43 27.44
CA PHE A 10 9.62 4.49 28.06
C PHE A 10 9.63 5.09 29.47
N HIS A 11 10.80 5.18 30.13
CA HIS A 11 10.95 5.92 31.38
C HIS A 11 11.16 7.43 31.18
N LEU A 12 11.25 7.94 29.94
CA LEU A 12 11.40 9.37 29.68
C LEU A 12 10.02 10.06 29.74
N PRO A 13 9.71 10.83 30.80
CA PRO A 13 8.35 11.28 31.07
C PRO A 13 7.86 12.37 30.10
N PHE A 14 8.77 13.06 29.43
CA PHE A 14 8.47 14.18 28.53
C PHE A 14 8.69 13.85 27.04
N LEU A 15 9.10 12.62 26.71
CA LEU A 15 9.38 12.24 25.33
C LEU A 15 8.08 12.04 24.54
N LYS A 16 7.73 13.03 23.71
CA LYS A 16 6.54 12.98 22.83
C LYS A 16 6.80 12.36 21.46
N TYR A 17 8.00 12.54 20.93
CA TYR A 17 8.40 12.05 19.62
C TYR A 17 9.56 11.07 19.79
N ASN A 18 9.39 9.85 19.28
CA ASN A 18 10.42 8.84 19.28
C ASN A 18 10.59 8.26 17.87
N SER A 19 11.82 8.32 17.35
CA SER A 19 12.19 7.69 16.08
C SER A 19 13.33 6.72 16.30
N LEU A 20 13.09 5.45 16.02
CA LEU A 20 14.04 4.37 16.20
C LEU A 20 14.48 3.90 14.83
N SER A 21 15.70 4.26 14.44
CA SER A 21 16.36 3.75 13.25
C SER A 21 17.56 2.92 13.67
N TYR A 22 17.66 1.72 13.13
CA TYR A 22 18.84 0.88 13.28
C TYR A 22 19.19 0.27 11.92
N GLY A 23 20.43 -0.21 11.79
CA GLY A 23 20.87 -0.95 10.60
C GLY A 23 19.99 -2.17 10.30
N PRO A 24 20.28 -2.93 9.23
CA PRO A 24 19.42 -4.00 8.70
C PRO A 24 19.17 -5.18 9.65
N TRP A 25 19.74 -5.15 10.86
CA TRP A 25 19.72 -6.23 11.83
C TRP A 25 18.46 -6.19 12.70
N LYS A 26 17.85 -7.35 12.92
CA LYS A 26 16.71 -7.51 13.85
C LYS A 26 17.19 -7.24 15.27
N ILE A 27 16.60 -6.24 15.93
CA ILE A 27 16.88 -6.01 17.34
C ILE A 27 16.05 -6.98 18.19
N PRO A 28 16.67 -7.74 19.11
CA PRO A 28 15.93 -8.41 20.17
C PRO A 28 15.25 -7.34 21.04
N ILE A 29 13.93 -7.38 21.11
CA ILE A 29 13.14 -6.52 22.00
C ILE A 29 12.65 -7.45 23.09
N THR A 30 13.24 -7.33 24.27
CA THR A 30 12.83 -8.04 25.48
C THR A 30 12.08 -7.07 26.39
N LEU A 31 10.85 -6.76 26.00
CA LEU A 31 9.93 -6.01 26.85
C LEU A 31 8.82 -6.97 27.30
N PRO A 32 8.49 -7.04 28.60
CA PRO A 32 7.23 -7.64 29.02
C PRO A 32 6.07 -6.80 28.47
N PHE A 33 4.86 -7.34 28.48
CA PHE A 33 3.68 -6.51 28.22
C PHE A 33 3.51 -5.49 29.35
N ALA A 34 3.14 -4.25 29.02
CA ALA A 34 2.99 -3.20 30.03
C ALA A 34 1.93 -3.59 31.05
N ARG A 35 2.30 -3.60 32.34
CA ARG A 35 1.34 -3.66 33.45
C ARG A 35 1.07 -2.24 33.92
N ASN A 36 -0.16 -1.99 34.40
CA ASN A 36 -0.66 -0.68 34.82
C ASN A 36 0.43 0.13 35.57
N GLN A 37 0.63 1.39 35.17
CA GLN A 37 1.54 2.43 35.74
C GLN A 37 2.84 2.77 34.96
N GLN A 38 3.19 2.08 33.88
CA GLN A 38 4.39 2.41 33.07
C GLN A 38 4.01 3.02 31.70
N PHE A 39 3.21 4.09 31.71
CA PHE A 39 2.83 4.76 30.46
C PHE A 39 3.77 5.90 30.12
N ASN A 40 4.26 5.91 28.88
CA ASN A 40 5.06 7.03 28.39
C ASN A 40 4.16 8.15 27.82
N SER A 41 4.80 9.28 27.50
CA SER A 41 4.17 10.43 26.87
C SER A 41 4.29 10.47 25.35
N ILE A 42 4.71 9.36 24.72
CA ILE A 42 4.94 9.31 23.28
C ILE A 42 3.62 9.46 22.54
N GLU A 43 3.56 10.48 21.71
CA GLU A 43 2.46 10.81 20.80
C GLU A 43 2.82 10.43 19.35
N TYR A 44 4.11 10.39 19.01
CA TYR A 44 4.61 10.08 17.67
C TYR A 44 5.69 9.02 17.74
N LEU A 45 5.43 7.87 17.11
CA LEU A 45 6.35 6.75 17.10
C LEU A 45 6.70 6.35 15.66
N ASN A 46 7.98 6.45 15.33
CA ASN A 46 8.54 5.98 14.06
C ASN A 46 9.49 4.80 14.31
N ILE A 47 9.13 3.62 13.82
CA ILE A 47 9.89 2.38 13.94
C ILE A 47 10.51 2.07 12.58
N ASN A 48 11.72 2.58 12.37
CA ASN A 48 12.52 2.35 11.17
C ASN A 48 13.49 1.18 11.39
N ILE A 49 12.96 0.06 11.88
CA ILE A 49 13.67 -1.22 12.08
C ILE A 49 12.75 -2.38 11.70
N VAL A 50 13.34 -3.55 11.50
CA VAL A 50 12.59 -4.80 11.34
C VAL A 50 11.94 -5.21 12.66
N ILE A 51 10.61 -5.30 12.69
CA ILE A 51 9.86 -5.69 13.88
C ILE A 51 8.78 -6.74 13.55
N THR A 52 8.50 -7.63 14.49
CA THR A 52 7.37 -8.57 14.39
C THR A 52 6.11 -7.94 14.98
N LEU A 53 4.94 -8.40 14.54
CA LEU A 53 3.65 -7.93 15.04
C LEU A 53 3.56 -7.96 16.57
N ASN A 54 4.03 -9.02 17.22
CA ASN A 54 4.00 -9.14 18.68
C ASN A 54 4.80 -8.04 19.38
N LYS A 55 6.02 -7.81 18.89
CA LYS A 55 6.89 -6.78 19.46
C LYS A 55 6.26 -5.40 19.27
N LEU A 56 5.64 -5.14 18.11
CA LEU A 56 4.89 -3.91 17.88
C LEU A 56 3.75 -3.76 18.90
N ILE A 57 2.94 -4.80 19.10
CA ILE A 57 1.84 -4.79 20.07
C ILE A 57 2.33 -4.54 21.48
N THR A 58 3.43 -5.18 21.89
CA THR A 58 4.07 -4.92 23.18
C THR A 58 4.46 -3.46 23.29
N ILE A 59 5.13 -2.87 22.30
CA ILE A 59 5.48 -1.44 22.30
C ILE A 59 4.23 -0.56 22.43
N LEU A 60 3.17 -0.87 21.69
CA LEU A 60 1.94 -0.09 21.70
C LEU A 60 1.25 -0.10 23.08
N SER A 61 1.39 -1.18 23.85
CA SER A 61 0.86 -1.25 25.22
C SER A 61 1.48 -0.22 26.18
N TYR A 62 2.70 0.25 25.88
CA TYR A 62 3.39 1.30 26.67
C TYR A 62 3.05 2.73 26.22
N THR A 63 2.41 2.89 25.05
CA THR A 63 2.19 4.20 24.41
C THR A 63 0.70 4.55 24.30
N PRO A 64 -0.07 4.66 25.40
CA PRO A 64 -1.52 4.91 25.31
C PRO A 64 -1.87 6.30 24.75
N LYS A 65 -0.92 7.24 24.77
CA LYS A 65 -1.09 8.60 24.20
C LYS A 65 -0.71 8.69 22.72
N LEU A 66 -0.43 7.56 22.07
CA LEU A 66 0.05 7.54 20.70
C LEU A 66 -1.00 8.12 19.74
N CYS A 67 -0.59 9.14 18.99
CA CYS A 67 -1.39 9.78 17.95
C CYS A 67 -1.01 9.28 16.56
N ARG A 68 0.28 9.00 16.33
CA ARG A 68 0.82 8.56 15.03
C ARG A 68 1.80 7.42 15.17
N LEU A 69 1.60 6.37 14.39
CA LEU A 69 2.50 5.24 14.24
C LEU A 69 3.03 5.17 12.81
N THR A 70 4.34 5.05 12.66
CA THR A 70 4.97 4.65 11.39
C THR A 70 5.87 3.45 11.66
N CYS A 71 5.76 2.41 10.83
CA CYS A 71 6.61 1.22 10.91
C CYS A 71 7.14 0.88 9.51
N GLN A 72 8.46 0.79 9.38
CA GLN A 72 9.09 0.63 8.07
C GLN A 72 9.08 -0.80 7.55
N GLN A 73 9.16 -1.79 8.44
CA GLN A 73 9.19 -3.21 8.06
C GLN A 73 8.54 -4.06 9.15
N LEU A 74 7.32 -4.51 8.89
CA LEU A 74 6.51 -5.30 9.81
C LEU A 74 6.36 -6.73 9.33
N TYR A 75 6.68 -7.71 10.17
CA TYR A 75 6.62 -9.14 9.83
C TYR A 75 5.67 -9.91 10.73
N SER A 76 5.17 -11.02 10.20
CA SER A 76 4.43 -12.02 10.98
C SER A 76 5.31 -12.52 12.14
N SER A 77 4.66 -12.87 13.25
CA SER A 77 5.32 -13.57 14.35
C SER A 77 5.27 -15.07 14.09
N SER A 78 6.40 -15.76 14.22
CA SER A 78 6.46 -17.23 14.17
C SER A 78 5.67 -17.91 15.28
N GLN A 79 5.38 -17.19 16.36
CA GLN A 79 4.55 -17.67 17.46
C GLN A 79 3.10 -17.26 17.18
N HIS A 80 2.18 -18.24 17.28
CA HIS A 80 0.74 -17.98 17.29
C HIS A 80 0.37 -17.20 18.54
N THR A 81 0.48 -15.89 18.44
CA THR A 81 0.14 -14.99 19.53
C THR A 81 -1.36 -14.89 19.57
N GLN A 82 -1.94 -15.60 20.52
CA GLN A 82 -3.25 -15.27 21.04
C GLN A 82 -3.13 -13.89 21.70
N ILE A 83 -3.20 -12.83 20.89
CA ILE A 83 -3.33 -11.46 21.40
C ILE A 83 -4.74 -11.39 22.00
N ASN A 84 -4.92 -11.85 23.24
CA ASN A 84 -6.24 -11.88 23.85
C ASN A 84 -6.67 -10.49 24.36
N GLU A 85 -5.73 -9.54 24.41
CA GLU A 85 -5.95 -8.22 24.98
C GLU A 85 -6.23 -7.16 23.91
N ILE A 86 -7.16 -6.26 24.24
CA ILE A 86 -7.51 -5.09 23.42
C ILE A 86 -6.41 -4.04 23.58
N ILE A 87 -5.95 -3.46 22.47
CA ILE A 87 -4.96 -2.38 22.49
C ILE A 87 -5.73 -1.06 22.46
N VAL A 88 -5.78 -0.38 23.60
CA VAL A 88 -6.54 0.87 23.77
C VAL A 88 -5.64 2.05 23.38
N LEU A 89 -5.87 2.61 22.18
CA LEU A 89 -5.12 3.73 21.63
C LEU A 89 -6.10 4.83 21.17
N PRO A 90 -6.78 5.50 22.12
CA PRO A 90 -7.92 6.36 21.82
C PRO A 90 -7.54 7.59 20.98
N TYR A 91 -6.27 8.01 21.03
CA TYR A 91 -5.75 9.16 20.30
C TYR A 91 -5.11 8.78 18.95
N LEU A 92 -4.96 7.49 18.65
CA LEU A 92 -4.32 7.04 17.43
C LEU A 92 -5.19 7.38 16.22
N THR A 93 -4.68 8.25 15.37
CA THR A 93 -5.38 8.78 14.19
C THR A 93 -4.65 8.47 12.89
N TYR A 94 -3.38 8.05 12.96
CA TYR A 94 -2.54 7.80 11.80
C TYR A 94 -1.70 6.53 11.98
N ILE A 95 -1.79 5.62 11.02
CA ILE A 95 -0.90 4.46 10.88
C ILE A 95 -0.29 4.49 9.48
N ASN A 96 1.01 4.28 9.42
CA ASN A 96 1.74 4.01 8.19
C ASN A 96 2.57 2.73 8.35
N PHE A 97 2.26 1.71 7.57
CA PHE A 97 3.06 0.49 7.48
C PHE A 97 3.68 0.40 6.09
N ASN A 98 5.00 0.55 6.03
CA ASN A 98 5.76 0.30 4.82
C ASN A 98 6.23 -1.16 4.82
N ARG A 99 6.36 -1.76 3.63
CA ARG A 99 6.94 -3.11 3.45
C ARG A 99 6.39 -4.14 4.44
N CYS A 100 5.08 -4.11 4.65
CA CYS A 100 4.41 -5.01 5.57
C CYS A 100 4.34 -6.41 4.97
N ARG A 101 4.79 -7.42 5.71
CA ARG A 101 4.74 -8.84 5.33
C ARG A 101 3.83 -9.65 6.26
N LEU A 102 2.77 -9.01 6.76
CA LEU A 102 1.72 -9.71 7.49
C LEU A 102 0.80 -10.44 6.52
N GLN A 103 0.32 -11.61 6.93
CA GLN A 103 -0.86 -12.19 6.30
C GLN A 103 -2.06 -11.26 6.52
N PHE A 104 -2.97 -11.18 5.56
CA PHE A 104 -4.15 -10.32 5.72
C PHE A 104 -4.94 -10.66 7.00
N SER A 105 -5.06 -11.95 7.34
CA SER A 105 -5.72 -12.38 8.58
C SER A 105 -5.07 -11.82 9.84
N GLU A 106 -3.75 -11.67 9.86
CA GLU A 106 -3.02 -11.08 10.99
C GLU A 106 -3.28 -9.56 11.07
N LEU A 107 -3.24 -8.87 9.92
CA LEU A 107 -3.59 -7.44 9.86
C LEU A 107 -5.03 -7.20 10.33
N GLU A 108 -5.95 -8.04 9.86
CA GLU A 108 -7.37 -7.97 10.21
C GLU A 108 -7.56 -8.16 11.72
N LEU A 109 -6.91 -9.16 12.32
CA LEU A 109 -6.92 -9.37 13.77
C LEU A 109 -6.30 -8.21 14.54
N PHE A 110 -5.23 -7.61 14.02
CA PHE A 110 -4.60 -6.43 14.61
C PHE A 110 -5.57 -5.24 14.60
N ILE A 111 -6.15 -4.90 13.44
CA ILE A 111 -7.12 -3.80 13.31
C ILE A 111 -8.35 -4.01 14.21
N LYS A 112 -8.87 -5.25 14.29
CA LYS A 112 -9.98 -5.59 15.19
C LYS A 112 -9.70 -5.29 16.67
N LYS A 113 -8.43 -5.34 17.08
CA LYS A 113 -7.99 -5.12 18.47
C LYS A 113 -7.59 -3.68 18.73
N LEU A 114 -7.45 -2.86 17.68
CA LEU A 114 -7.19 -1.43 17.82
C LEU A 114 -8.49 -0.73 18.17
N ASN A 115 -8.64 -0.36 19.44
CA ASN A 115 -9.67 0.57 19.84
C ASN A 115 -9.15 1.99 19.59
N SER A 116 -9.30 2.48 18.36
CA SER A 116 -8.74 3.75 17.91
C SER A 116 -9.71 4.54 17.02
N GLN A 117 -9.50 5.86 16.95
CA GLN A 117 -10.21 6.75 16.03
C GLN A 117 -9.38 6.96 14.75
N LEU A 118 -8.94 5.85 14.14
CA LEU A 118 -8.02 5.91 13.00
C LEU A 118 -8.64 6.69 11.84
N LYS A 119 -7.97 7.78 11.42
CA LYS A 119 -8.38 8.64 10.31
C LYS A 119 -7.60 8.37 9.04
N VAL A 120 -6.34 7.94 9.18
CA VAL A 120 -5.44 7.67 8.06
C VAL A 120 -4.78 6.31 8.24
N LEU A 121 -4.92 5.48 7.21
CA LEU A 121 -4.20 4.22 7.07
C LEU A 121 -3.43 4.25 5.76
N HIS A 122 -2.10 4.22 5.86
CA HIS A 122 -1.21 3.98 4.74
C HIS A 122 -0.59 2.58 4.90
N PHE A 123 -0.65 1.79 3.84
CA PHE A 123 -0.24 0.39 3.88
C PHE A 123 0.42 -0.03 2.57
N ASN A 124 1.72 -0.31 2.61
CA ASN A 124 2.47 -0.88 1.49
C ASN A 124 2.87 -2.33 1.83
N THR A 125 2.61 -3.26 0.91
CA THR A 125 2.89 -4.69 1.08
C THR A 125 3.29 -5.34 -0.25
N PHE A 126 3.84 -6.54 -0.15
CA PHE A 126 4.17 -7.41 -1.26
C PHE A 126 4.06 -8.86 -0.76
N ASP A 127 3.96 -9.84 -1.67
CA ASP A 127 3.91 -11.29 -1.39
C ASP A 127 2.58 -11.90 -0.89
N ASN A 128 1.53 -11.11 -0.66
CA ASN A 128 0.21 -11.68 -0.30
C ASN A 128 -0.95 -11.13 -1.15
N ILE A 129 -1.34 -11.90 -2.15
CA ILE A 129 -2.41 -11.55 -3.09
C ILE A 129 -3.79 -11.38 -2.43
N MET A 130 -3.99 -11.89 -1.20
CA MET A 130 -5.25 -11.71 -0.46
C MET A 130 -5.53 -10.23 -0.14
N TYR A 131 -4.54 -9.35 -0.23
CA TYR A 131 -4.74 -7.90 -0.12
C TYR A 131 -5.48 -7.28 -1.32
N LEU A 132 -5.58 -7.99 -2.44
CA LEU A 132 -6.37 -7.57 -3.61
C LEU A 132 -7.85 -7.94 -3.51
N ASP A 133 -8.33 -8.42 -2.36
CA ASP A 133 -9.77 -8.63 -2.10
C ASP A 133 -10.45 -7.34 -1.59
N ALA A 134 -11.05 -6.60 -2.51
CA ALA A 134 -11.75 -5.35 -2.22
C ALA A 134 -12.92 -5.53 -1.23
N ASN A 135 -13.63 -6.66 -1.26
CA ASN A 135 -14.75 -6.92 -0.37
C ASN A 135 -14.27 -7.15 1.06
N ARG A 136 -13.12 -7.81 1.21
CA ARG A 136 -12.50 -8.02 2.52
C ARG A 136 -12.06 -6.70 3.15
N TRP A 137 -11.40 -5.83 2.38
CA TRP A 137 -11.09 -4.47 2.82
C TRP A 137 -12.34 -3.67 3.18
N GLN A 138 -13.36 -3.66 2.32
CA GLN A 138 -14.61 -2.95 2.58
C GLN A 138 -15.26 -3.38 3.90
N ARG A 139 -15.36 -4.70 4.17
CA ARG A 139 -15.91 -5.21 5.44
C ARG A 139 -15.09 -4.76 6.64
N LEU A 140 -13.76 -4.88 6.55
CA LEU A 140 -12.85 -4.45 7.62
C LEU A 140 -12.99 -2.96 7.93
N ILE A 141 -13.06 -2.12 6.91
CA ILE A 141 -13.17 -0.66 7.04
C ILE A 141 -14.52 -0.28 7.65
N LEU A 142 -15.63 -0.80 7.11
CA LEU A 142 -16.97 -0.49 7.60
C LEU A 142 -17.17 -0.92 9.06
N GLN A 143 -16.59 -2.04 9.46
CA GLN A 143 -16.82 -2.62 10.78
C GLN A 143 -15.88 -2.06 11.85
N TYR A 144 -14.61 -1.81 11.52
CA TYR A 144 -13.57 -1.53 12.51
C TYR A 144 -12.85 -0.18 12.32
N LEU A 145 -13.05 0.49 11.18
CA LEU A 145 -12.43 1.79 10.90
C LEU A 145 -13.48 2.84 10.47
N PRO A 146 -14.55 3.07 11.27
CA PRO A 146 -15.66 3.93 10.87
C PRO A 146 -15.27 5.41 10.71
N TYR A 147 -14.14 5.84 11.28
CA TYR A 147 -13.62 7.21 11.20
C TYR A 147 -12.54 7.39 10.12
N LEU A 148 -12.28 6.36 9.29
CA LEU A 148 -11.25 6.41 8.26
C LEU A 148 -11.62 7.42 7.17
N GLN A 149 -10.79 8.44 7.02
CA GLN A 149 -10.96 9.50 6.03
C GLN A 149 -10.03 9.29 4.83
N LYS A 150 -8.85 8.72 5.07
CA LYS A 150 -7.83 8.49 4.07
C LYS A 150 -7.34 7.06 4.13
N PHE A 151 -7.45 6.37 3.02
CA PHE A 151 -6.89 5.07 2.80
C PHE A 151 -5.92 5.14 1.62
N GLU A 152 -4.66 4.83 1.90
CA GLU A 152 -3.61 4.67 0.90
C GLU A 152 -3.09 3.25 1.00
N PHE A 153 -3.14 2.53 -0.11
CA PHE A 153 -2.71 1.15 -0.18
C PHE A 153 -1.84 0.96 -1.40
N GLU A 154 -0.81 0.13 -1.27
CA GLU A 154 0.07 -0.25 -2.37
C GLU A 154 0.44 -1.73 -2.22
N TYR A 155 0.25 -2.49 -3.29
CA TYR A 155 0.63 -3.88 -3.40
C TYR A 155 1.53 -4.08 -4.61
N ASP A 156 2.76 -4.50 -4.35
CA ASP A 156 3.72 -4.84 -5.38
C ASP A 156 3.67 -6.35 -5.68
N GLU A 157 3.32 -6.69 -6.91
CA GLU A 157 3.36 -8.04 -7.46
C GLU A 157 4.58 -8.20 -8.37
N ASN A 158 5.50 -9.07 -7.97
CA ASN A 158 6.60 -9.49 -8.84
C ASN A 158 6.06 -10.47 -9.90
N ILE A 159 6.34 -10.17 -11.15
CA ILE A 159 5.82 -10.90 -12.29
C ILE A 159 6.96 -11.56 -13.04
N SER A 160 6.85 -12.88 -13.18
CA SER A 160 7.72 -13.65 -14.06
C SER A 160 7.31 -13.45 -15.52
N HIS A 161 8.17 -13.86 -16.45
CA HIS A 161 7.89 -13.80 -17.89
C HIS A 161 6.65 -14.63 -18.33
N ILE A 162 6.11 -15.48 -17.44
CA ILE A 162 4.95 -16.34 -17.69
C ILE A 162 3.76 -15.85 -16.84
N PHE A 163 3.60 -14.53 -16.67
CA PHE A 163 2.45 -13.95 -15.97
C PHE A 163 1.15 -14.58 -16.44
N GLN A 164 0.31 -15.04 -15.51
CA GLN A 164 -1.02 -15.53 -15.83
C GLN A 164 -2.02 -14.88 -14.88
N LEU A 165 -3.17 -14.48 -15.43
CA LEU A 165 -4.24 -13.92 -14.62
C LEU A 165 -4.85 -14.98 -13.71
N GLY A 166 -4.45 -14.96 -12.45
CA GLY A 166 -5.12 -15.73 -11.40
C GLY A 166 -6.53 -15.22 -11.08
N GLN A 167 -7.31 -16.04 -10.38
CA GLN A 167 -8.68 -15.72 -9.94
C GLN A 167 -8.77 -14.42 -9.11
N TYR A 168 -7.71 -14.06 -8.39
CA TYR A 168 -7.67 -12.83 -7.61
C TYR A 168 -7.68 -11.57 -8.48
N HIS A 169 -7.07 -11.62 -9.67
CA HIS A 169 -7.10 -10.51 -10.62
C HIS A 169 -8.52 -10.19 -11.10
N GLN A 170 -9.38 -11.21 -11.18
CA GLN A 170 -10.79 -11.03 -11.53
C GLN A 170 -11.58 -10.27 -10.46
N GLN A 171 -11.07 -10.23 -9.22
CA GLN A 171 -11.71 -9.53 -8.09
C GLN A 171 -11.32 -8.06 -8.01
N ILE A 172 -10.30 -7.63 -8.74
CA ILE A 172 -9.75 -6.27 -8.67
C ILE A 172 -10.78 -5.22 -9.10
N ASN A 173 -11.66 -5.55 -10.06
CA ASN A 173 -12.75 -4.68 -10.46
C ASN A 173 -13.70 -4.33 -9.31
N ARG A 174 -13.71 -5.07 -8.20
CA ARG A 174 -14.53 -4.75 -7.02
C ARG A 174 -14.04 -3.50 -6.30
N PHE A 175 -12.82 -3.02 -6.56
CA PHE A 175 -12.35 -1.70 -6.12
C PHE A 175 -13.06 -0.53 -6.83
N THR A 176 -13.95 -0.80 -7.79
CA THR A 176 -14.82 0.22 -8.40
C THR A 176 -16.27 0.12 -7.91
N SER A 177 -16.54 -0.63 -6.84
CA SER A 177 -17.89 -0.71 -6.26
C SER A 177 -18.36 0.65 -5.74
N SER A 178 -19.68 0.79 -5.53
CA SER A 178 -20.28 2.02 -5.02
C SER A 178 -19.67 2.49 -3.69
N PHE A 179 -19.18 1.57 -2.86
CA PHE A 179 -18.46 1.89 -1.64
C PHE A 179 -17.19 2.71 -1.93
N TRP A 180 -16.29 2.20 -2.78
CA TRP A 180 -15.02 2.85 -3.09
C TRP A 180 -15.21 4.21 -3.78
N LEU A 181 -16.13 4.27 -4.75
CA LEU A 181 -16.48 5.51 -5.44
C LEU A 181 -17.06 6.56 -4.49
N LYS A 182 -17.94 6.17 -3.56
CA LYS A 182 -18.50 7.08 -2.54
C LYS A 182 -17.42 7.62 -1.61
N GLN A 183 -16.42 6.82 -1.26
CA GLN A 183 -15.26 7.26 -0.48
C GLN A 183 -14.28 8.12 -1.28
N GLN A 184 -14.47 8.24 -2.60
CA GLN A 184 -13.53 8.87 -3.52
C GLN A 184 -12.14 8.22 -3.46
N TRP A 185 -12.12 6.90 -3.31
CA TRP A 185 -10.92 6.09 -3.37
C TRP A 185 -10.90 5.37 -4.70
N TYR A 186 -9.78 5.45 -5.42
CA TYR A 186 -9.64 4.89 -6.75
C TYR A 186 -8.45 3.95 -6.80
N LEU A 187 -8.57 2.93 -7.65
CA LEU A 187 -7.51 1.99 -7.94
C LEU A 187 -6.59 2.61 -8.99
N GLN A 188 -5.29 2.42 -8.81
CA GLN A 188 -4.27 2.71 -9.80
C GLN A 188 -3.47 1.43 -10.03
N LEU A 189 -3.19 1.11 -11.29
CA LEU A 189 -2.28 0.03 -11.66
C LEU A 189 -1.04 0.67 -12.27
N GLN A 190 0.14 0.25 -11.86
CA GLN A 190 1.38 0.64 -12.53
C GLN A 190 2.10 -0.61 -12.99
N ILE A 191 2.52 -0.65 -14.26
CA ILE A 191 3.24 -1.80 -14.82
C ILE A 191 4.66 -1.35 -15.10
N TYR A 192 5.63 -2.05 -14.51
CA TYR A 192 7.05 -1.87 -14.73
C TYR A 192 7.56 -3.07 -15.53
N ALA A 193 7.85 -2.88 -16.81
CA ALA A 193 8.47 -3.88 -17.66
C ALA A 193 9.95 -3.51 -17.87
N LEU A 194 10.87 -4.27 -17.27
CA LEU A 194 12.28 -3.92 -17.17
C LEU A 194 13.17 -5.00 -17.83
N PRO A 195 14.13 -4.63 -18.69
CA PRO A 195 14.90 -5.59 -19.51
C PRO A 195 15.85 -6.48 -18.72
N PHE A 196 16.22 -6.08 -17.50
CA PHE A 196 17.23 -6.76 -16.68
C PHE A 196 16.75 -7.05 -15.25
N SER A 197 15.46 -6.90 -14.98
CA SER A 197 14.88 -7.21 -13.67
C SER A 197 13.52 -7.86 -13.82
N ASN A 198 12.97 -8.35 -12.71
CA ASN A 198 11.60 -8.87 -12.71
C ASN A 198 10.63 -7.75 -13.10
N ASN A 199 9.69 -8.09 -13.97
CA ASN A 199 8.56 -7.22 -14.23
C ASN A 199 7.76 -7.07 -12.93
N ARG A 200 7.10 -5.94 -12.73
CA ARG A 200 6.29 -5.69 -11.54
C ARG A 200 5.00 -5.01 -11.92
N ILE A 201 3.88 -5.47 -11.35
CA ILE A 201 2.67 -4.65 -11.31
C ILE A 201 2.49 -4.13 -9.89
N THR A 202 2.29 -2.84 -9.78
CA THR A 202 1.93 -2.17 -8.52
C THR A 202 0.45 -1.83 -8.58
N TYR A 203 -0.33 -2.33 -7.62
CA TYR A 203 -1.73 -1.99 -7.44
C TYR A 203 -1.85 -1.02 -6.27
N SER A 204 -2.32 0.18 -6.51
CA SER A 204 -2.43 1.22 -5.50
C SER A 204 -3.86 1.68 -5.32
N ILE A 205 -4.29 1.96 -4.09
CA ILE A 205 -5.51 2.71 -3.83
C ILE A 205 -5.11 4.07 -3.30
N HIS A 206 -5.64 5.11 -3.93
CA HIS A 206 -5.41 6.48 -3.51
C HIS A 206 -6.73 7.14 -3.11
N SER A 207 -6.69 7.88 -2.00
CA SER A 207 -7.76 8.81 -1.67
C SER A 207 -7.61 10.08 -2.51
N TYR A 208 -8.70 10.55 -3.12
CA TYR A 208 -8.67 11.73 -3.99
C TYR A 208 -7.98 12.93 -3.32
N ARG A 209 -6.94 13.45 -3.96
CA ARG A 209 -6.50 14.83 -3.76
C ARG A 209 -7.04 15.65 -4.93
N LYS A 210 -7.70 16.75 -4.62
CA LYS A 210 -8.39 17.72 -5.50
C LYS A 210 -7.55 18.35 -6.64
N LYS A 211 -6.59 17.66 -7.28
CA LYS A 211 -5.63 18.26 -8.23
C LYS A 211 -5.32 17.39 -9.47
N TRP A 212 -6.34 17.01 -10.24
CA TRP A 212 -6.15 16.52 -11.62
C TRP A 212 -6.89 17.41 -12.64
N TYR A 213 -6.64 18.72 -12.59
CA TYR A 213 -7.20 19.68 -13.56
C TYR A 213 -6.21 20.18 -14.63
N HIS A 214 -4.95 19.73 -14.68
CA HIS A 214 -3.97 20.38 -15.58
C HIS A 214 -3.08 19.47 -16.44
N VAL A 215 -3.12 18.14 -16.33
CA VAL A 215 -2.27 17.29 -17.18
C VAL A 215 -2.81 17.17 -18.61
N TYR A 216 -4.09 17.49 -18.84
CA TYR A 216 -4.72 17.33 -20.15
C TYR A 216 -4.41 18.46 -21.16
N GLU A 217 -4.03 19.66 -20.70
CA GLU A 217 -3.78 20.81 -21.59
C GLU A 217 -2.38 20.76 -22.24
N HIS A 218 -1.38 20.18 -21.58
CA HIS A 218 -0.02 20.12 -22.13
C HIS A 218 0.14 19.03 -23.19
N ILE A 219 -0.41 17.84 -22.96
CA ILE A 219 -0.25 16.69 -23.88
C ILE A 219 -0.96 16.93 -25.22
N LYS A 220 -2.00 17.78 -25.25
CA LYS A 220 -2.72 18.11 -26.48
C LYS A 220 -1.91 18.97 -27.45
N ASN A 221 -0.98 19.79 -26.94
CA ASN A 221 -0.20 20.72 -27.76
C ASN A 221 1.07 20.07 -28.33
N ASP A 222 1.68 19.13 -27.60
CA ASP A 222 2.94 18.49 -28.03
C ASP A 222 2.71 17.40 -29.10
N ILE A 223 1.51 16.80 -29.16
CA ILE A 223 1.17 15.73 -30.13
C ILE A 223 0.92 16.26 -31.55
N GLN A 224 0.77 17.58 -31.75
CA GLN A 224 0.56 18.13 -33.09
C GLN A 224 1.84 18.33 -33.91
N GLN A 225 3.04 18.14 -33.35
CA GLN A 225 4.28 18.54 -34.04
C GLN A 225 5.22 17.43 -34.51
N ASP A 226 5.08 16.15 -34.11
CA ASP A 226 6.03 15.11 -34.56
C ASP A 226 5.41 13.97 -35.39
N LYS A 227 5.86 13.90 -36.64
CA LYS A 227 5.56 12.84 -37.62
C LYS A 227 6.69 11.81 -37.64
N SER A 228 6.61 10.85 -36.71
CA SER A 228 7.06 9.46 -36.91
C SER A 228 6.70 8.64 -35.68
N ILE A 229 5.50 8.04 -35.65
CA ILE A 229 5.13 7.06 -34.64
C ILE A 229 4.68 5.80 -35.38
N ASP A 230 5.60 4.86 -35.47
CA ASP A 230 5.40 3.57 -36.10
C ASP A 230 4.72 2.61 -35.10
N ILE A 231 3.50 2.22 -35.45
CA ILE A 231 2.81 0.94 -35.21
C ILE A 231 3.06 0.26 -33.84
N THR A 232 2.50 0.82 -32.76
CA THR A 232 1.99 0.05 -31.58
C THR A 232 1.00 0.87 -30.74
N SER A 233 1.01 2.20 -30.87
CA SER A 233 0.16 3.13 -30.11
C SER A 233 -1.20 3.43 -30.75
N GLN A 234 -1.38 3.15 -32.05
CA GLN A 234 -2.58 3.58 -32.79
C GLN A 234 -3.85 2.82 -32.38
N ASN A 235 -3.73 1.58 -31.86
CA ASN A 235 -4.88 0.81 -31.37
C ASN A 235 -5.29 1.17 -29.93
N ILE A 236 -4.47 1.94 -29.21
CA ILE A 236 -4.79 2.44 -27.86
C ILE A 236 -5.44 3.85 -27.94
N ARG A 237 -5.31 4.53 -29.08
CA ARG A 237 -5.67 5.94 -29.27
C ARG A 237 -7.16 6.26 -29.35
N ASN A 238 -8.05 5.27 -29.49
CA ASN A 238 -9.47 5.53 -29.79
C ASN A 238 -10.46 5.24 -28.65
N SER A 239 -10.02 5.05 -27.40
CA SER A 239 -10.93 4.70 -26.29
C SER A 239 -10.88 5.62 -25.05
N LEU A 240 -10.20 6.77 -25.10
CA LEU A 240 -10.10 7.69 -23.96
C LEU A 240 -10.88 8.99 -24.19
N ILE A 241 -12.19 8.87 -24.44
CA ILE A 241 -13.12 10.00 -24.37
C ILE A 241 -14.12 9.73 -23.25
N SER A 242 -13.97 10.56 -22.21
CA SER A 242 -14.87 10.83 -21.07
C SER A 242 -15.21 9.70 -20.08
N TYR A 243 -15.43 10.13 -18.83
CA TYR A 243 -16.14 9.49 -17.71
C TYR A 243 -15.31 8.94 -16.53
N ASN A 244 -15.19 9.78 -15.48
CA ASN A 244 -15.66 9.57 -14.10
C ASN A 244 -15.86 8.13 -13.57
N ARG A 245 -14.90 7.23 -13.77
CA ARG A 245 -14.89 5.89 -13.17
C ARG A 245 -13.47 5.62 -12.66
N GLY A 246 -13.36 4.78 -11.65
CA GLY A 246 -12.33 4.89 -10.59
C GLY A 246 -11.06 4.05 -10.77
N VAL A 247 -10.55 3.87 -12.00
CA VAL A 247 -9.28 3.18 -12.23
C VAL A 247 -8.32 3.96 -13.14
N GLU A 248 -7.11 4.22 -12.64
CA GLU A 248 -5.98 4.75 -13.40
C GLU A 248 -4.96 3.65 -13.71
N LEU A 249 -4.37 3.68 -14.90
CA LEU A 249 -3.31 2.77 -15.30
C LEU A 249 -2.10 3.58 -15.72
N ILE A 250 -0.90 3.22 -15.26
CA ILE A 250 0.36 3.83 -15.64
C ILE A 250 1.29 2.73 -16.17
N VAL A 251 1.58 2.71 -17.47
CA VAL A 251 2.52 1.73 -18.04
C VAL A 251 3.89 2.39 -18.18
N ILE A 252 4.91 1.88 -17.51
CA ILE A 252 6.30 2.34 -17.61
C ILE A 252 7.08 1.23 -18.34
N ASN A 253 7.43 1.46 -19.60
CA ASN A 253 8.06 0.43 -20.44
C ASN A 253 9.53 0.73 -20.76
N HIS A 254 10.36 -0.33 -20.70
CA HIS A 254 11.78 -0.30 -21.03
C HIS A 254 12.20 -1.39 -22.04
N CYS A 255 11.27 -2.14 -22.67
CA CYS A 255 11.58 -3.31 -23.49
C CYS A 255 10.94 -3.34 -24.88
N ASP A 256 11.62 -4.05 -25.79
CA ASP A 256 11.11 -4.56 -27.06
C ASP A 256 10.05 -5.64 -26.81
N PHE A 257 8.81 -5.40 -27.24
CA PHE A 257 7.64 -6.22 -26.89
C PHE A 257 7.55 -7.55 -27.64
N GLU A 258 8.38 -7.78 -28.67
CA GLU A 258 8.29 -8.97 -29.53
C GLU A 258 8.53 -10.30 -28.77
N GLN A 259 9.33 -10.28 -27.71
CA GLN A 259 9.61 -11.49 -26.91
C GLN A 259 8.53 -11.79 -25.84
N TYR A 260 7.51 -10.93 -25.70
CA TYR A 260 6.58 -10.94 -24.57
C TYR A 260 5.11 -11.01 -24.97
N GLN A 261 4.78 -11.65 -26.09
CA GLN A 261 3.42 -11.73 -26.61
C GLN A 261 2.42 -12.30 -25.59
N SER A 262 2.78 -13.34 -24.83
CA SER A 262 1.92 -13.90 -23.77
C SER A 262 1.68 -12.91 -22.62
N PHE A 263 2.70 -12.16 -22.22
CA PHE A 263 2.56 -11.11 -21.20
C PHE A 263 1.62 -10.01 -21.70
N ILE A 264 1.76 -9.56 -22.95
CA ILE A 264 0.88 -8.56 -23.56
C ILE A 264 -0.57 -9.02 -23.57
N GLU A 265 -0.86 -10.26 -23.95
CA GLU A 265 -2.23 -10.78 -23.96
C GLU A 265 -2.85 -10.86 -22.55
N ASN A 266 -2.04 -11.22 -21.54
CA ASN A 266 -2.49 -11.24 -20.15
C ASN A 266 -2.70 -9.83 -19.57
N ILE A 267 -1.87 -8.86 -19.96
CA ILE A 267 -2.07 -7.46 -19.60
C ILE A 267 -3.32 -6.89 -20.29
N LYS A 268 -3.56 -7.19 -21.57
CA LYS A 268 -4.81 -6.81 -22.26
C LYS A 268 -6.04 -7.38 -21.56
N SER A 269 -5.95 -8.65 -21.15
CA SER A 269 -7.02 -9.32 -20.41
C SER A 269 -7.26 -8.66 -19.04
N LEU A 270 -6.20 -8.23 -18.34
CA LEU A 270 -6.32 -7.45 -17.10
C LEU A 270 -7.06 -6.13 -17.35
N PHE A 271 -6.76 -5.46 -18.45
CA PHE A 271 -7.38 -4.18 -18.79
C PHE A 271 -8.88 -4.31 -19.05
N GLN A 272 -9.28 -5.39 -19.72
CA GLN A 272 -10.69 -5.70 -19.94
C GLN A 272 -11.42 -5.98 -18.62
N LEU A 273 -10.78 -6.69 -17.69
CA LEU A 273 -11.36 -7.02 -16.38
C LEU A 273 -11.61 -5.78 -15.52
N VAL A 274 -10.64 -4.87 -15.48
CA VAL A 274 -10.62 -3.76 -14.51
C VAL A 274 -11.45 -2.55 -14.98
N GLN A 275 -11.97 -2.56 -16.22
CA GLN A 275 -12.74 -1.44 -16.80
C GLN A 275 -12.00 -0.11 -16.65
N ILE A 276 -10.78 -0.06 -17.20
CA ILE A 276 -9.86 1.08 -17.08
C ILE A 276 -10.49 2.36 -17.62
N THR A 277 -10.29 3.44 -16.88
CA THR A 277 -10.97 4.74 -17.10
C THR A 277 -10.02 5.91 -17.27
N CYS A 278 -8.76 5.72 -16.87
CA CYS A 278 -7.65 6.57 -17.22
C CYS A 278 -6.44 5.67 -17.54
N LEU A 279 -5.74 5.96 -18.63
CA LEU A 279 -4.52 5.29 -19.02
C LEU A 279 -3.45 6.35 -19.30
N ASN A 280 -2.37 6.25 -18.56
CA ASN A 280 -1.14 7.00 -18.71
C ASN A 280 -0.05 6.00 -19.15
N ILE A 281 0.71 6.35 -20.17
CA ILE A 281 1.82 5.52 -20.65
C ILE A 281 3.05 6.39 -20.58
N ASP A 282 3.97 6.02 -19.70
CA ASP A 282 5.27 6.63 -19.57
C ASP A 282 6.28 5.85 -20.43
N LEU A 283 6.69 6.47 -21.54
CA LEU A 283 7.67 5.94 -22.48
C LEU A 283 9.04 6.61 -22.33
N SER A 284 9.30 7.30 -21.22
CA SER A 284 10.52 8.11 -21.01
C SER A 284 11.84 7.35 -21.11
N TYR A 285 11.80 6.01 -21.21
CA TYR A 285 12.98 5.15 -21.31
C TYR A 285 13.05 4.30 -22.59
N PHE A 286 12.26 4.64 -23.63
CA PHE A 286 12.49 4.10 -24.96
C PHE A 286 13.80 4.67 -25.52
N HIS A 287 14.92 3.97 -25.29
CA HIS A 287 16.08 4.12 -26.14
C HIS A 287 15.80 3.36 -27.43
N CYS A 288 15.26 4.07 -28.44
CA CYS A 288 15.32 3.59 -29.81
C CYS A 288 16.80 3.34 -30.18
N LYS A 289 17.11 2.11 -30.55
CA LYS A 289 18.31 1.82 -31.35
C LYS A 289 18.01 2.10 -32.81
#